data_AF-A0A3B3XG89-F1
#
_entry.id   AF-A0A3B3XG89-F1
#
_cell.length_a   1.000
_cell.length_b   1.000
_cell.length_c   1.000
_cell.angle_alpha   90.00
_cell.angle_beta   90.00
_cell.angle_gamma   90.00
#
_symmetry.space_group_name_H-M   'P 1'
#
loop_
_entity.id
_entity.type
_entity.pdbx_description
1 polymer ?
#
loop_
_entity_poly.entity_id
_entity_poly.type
_entity_poly.pdbx_seq_one_letter_code
_entity_poly.pdbx_strand_id
1 'polypeptide(L)'
;MASQPTNGDNPIFDESFEFQINLPELAMVRFVVLDDDFIGDEFIGQYTIPLECLQPGYRHVPLQSLTGEDLPHAKFRLYVR
;
A
#
# COMPACT_ATOMS: atom_id res chain seq x y z
N MET A 1 -17.20 11.75 -10.97
CA MET A 1 -15.87 12.39 -10.96
C MET A 1 -15.85 13.38 -9.82
N ALA A 2 -15.38 12.95 -8.66
CA ALA A 2 -15.07 13.85 -7.56
C ALA A 2 -13.55 13.80 -7.41
N SER A 3 -12.88 14.85 -7.89
CA SER A 3 -11.48 15.11 -7.58
C SER A 3 -11.38 15.27 -6.07
N GLN A 4 -10.83 14.27 -5.38
CA GLN A 4 -10.41 14.48 -4.00
C GLN A 4 -9.32 15.56 -4.01
N PRO A 5 -9.32 16.51 -3.05
CA PRO A 5 -8.27 17.50 -2.96
C PRO A 5 -6.93 16.80 -2.70
N THR A 6 -5.88 17.32 -3.35
CA THR A 6 -4.48 16.90 -3.27
C THR A 6 -3.95 16.98 -1.83
N ASN A 7 -4.24 15.97 -1.02
CA ASN A 7 -3.66 15.81 0.32
C ASN A 7 -2.58 14.74 0.26
N GLY A 8 -1.53 14.98 -0.53
CA GLY A 8 -0.38 14.07 -0.65
C GLY A 8 0.33 13.78 0.67
N ASP A 9 0.18 14.66 1.67
CA ASP A 9 0.82 14.53 2.97
C ASP A 9 0.14 13.51 3.91
N ASN A 10 -1.17 13.29 3.77
CA ASN A 10 -1.92 12.33 4.60
C ASN A 10 -3.24 11.90 3.93
N PRO A 11 -3.17 11.12 2.83
CA PRO A 11 -4.36 10.62 2.15
C PRO A 11 -5.11 9.61 3.03
N ILE A 12 -6.44 9.65 2.98
CA ILE A 12 -7.32 8.69 3.68
C ILE A 12 -8.16 7.99 2.61
N PHE A 13 -7.88 6.70 2.41
CA PHE A 13 -8.64 5.87 1.47
C PHE A 13 -9.92 5.30 2.11
N ASP A 14 -9.84 4.81 3.35
CA ASP A 14 -10.95 4.14 4.06
C ASP A 14 -11.59 2.99 3.26
N GLU A 15 -10.76 2.20 2.59
CA GLU A 15 -11.18 1.05 1.78
C GLU A 15 -10.79 -0.28 2.45
N SER A 16 -11.56 -1.34 2.16
CA SER A 16 -11.31 -2.69 2.65
C SER A 16 -11.28 -3.66 1.48
N PHE A 17 -10.30 -4.57 1.50
CA PHE A 17 -10.13 -5.62 0.52
C PHE A 17 -10.16 -6.98 1.19
N GLU A 18 -10.83 -7.95 0.57
CA GLU A 18 -10.93 -9.31 1.08
C GLU A 18 -10.54 -10.29 -0.03
N PHE A 19 -9.68 -11.24 0.30
CA PHE A 19 -9.12 -12.20 -0.65
C PHE A 19 -9.22 -13.61 -0.08
N GLN A 20 -9.65 -14.57 -0.90
CA GLN A 20 -9.58 -15.99 -0.57
C GLN A 20 -8.29 -16.56 -1.17
N ILE A 21 -7.39 -17.04 -0.30
CA ILE A 21 -6.07 -17.53 -0.70
C ILE A 21 -5.95 -19.01 -0.33
N ASN A 22 -5.71 -19.86 -1.32
CA ASN A 22 -5.69 -21.32 -1.14
C ASN A 22 -4.36 -21.85 -0.57
N LEU A 23 -3.24 -21.20 -0.91
CA LEU A 23 -1.88 -21.61 -0.52
C LEU A 23 -1.13 -20.39 0.05
N PRO A 24 -1.42 -20.00 1.31
CA PRO A 24 -0.87 -18.78 1.91
C PRO A 24 0.67 -18.76 1.99
N GLU A 25 1.30 -19.91 2.11
CA GLU A 25 2.76 -20.09 2.16
C GLU A 25 3.47 -19.77 0.83
N LEU A 26 2.72 -19.70 -0.27
CA LEU A 26 3.23 -19.28 -1.58
C LEU A 26 2.76 -17.87 -1.97
N ALA A 27 2.05 -17.17 -1.07
CA ALA A 27 1.43 -15.90 -1.35
C ALA A 27 2.23 -14.72 -0.76
N MET A 28 2.23 -13.62 -1.49
CA MET A 28 2.79 -12.33 -1.07
C MET A 28 1.77 -11.24 -1.31
N VAL A 29 1.75 -10.25 -0.44
CA VAL A 29 0.95 -9.03 -0.60
C VAL A 29 1.88 -7.92 -1.02
N ARG A 30 1.58 -7.29 -2.15
CA ARG A 30 2.28 -6.12 -2.66
C ARG A 30 1.35 -4.92 -2.64
N PHE A 31 1.75 -3.92 -1.88
CA PHE A 31 1.12 -2.60 -1.85
C PHE A 31 1.85 -1.71 -2.83
N VAL A 32 1.10 -1.02 -3.68
CA VAL A 32 1.62 -0.05 -4.65
C VAL A 32 0.82 1.22 -4.47
N VAL A 33 1.53 2.33 -4.28
CA VAL A 33 0.95 3.66 -4.22
C VAL A 33 1.29 4.36 -5.52
N LEU A 34 0.25 4.84 -6.20
CA LEU A 34 0.35 5.57 -7.45
C LEU A 34 -0.26 6.96 -7.25
N ASP A 35 0.24 7.95 -7.98
CA ASP A 35 -0.40 9.25 -8.12
C ASP A 35 -1.45 9.17 -9.24
N ASP A 36 -2.68 9.56 -8.95
CA ASP A 36 -3.81 9.49 -9.89
C ASP A 36 -3.79 10.74 -10.77
N ASP A 37 -2.87 10.73 -11.75
CA ASP A 37 -2.67 11.80 -12.71
C ASP A 37 -3.52 11.63 -13.98
N PHE A 38 -3.83 12.75 -14.64
CA PHE A 38 -4.65 12.75 -15.86
C PHE A 38 -4.07 11.92 -17.01
N ILE A 39 -2.75 11.68 -17.03
CA ILE A 39 -2.07 10.89 -18.07
C ILE A 39 -1.15 9.87 -17.41
N GLY A 40 -1.76 8.77 -16.99
CA GLY A 40 -1.05 7.60 -16.49
C GLY A 40 -0.58 7.77 -15.06
N ASP A 41 -0.88 6.76 -14.25
CA ASP A 41 -0.62 6.83 -12.82
C ASP A 41 0.90 6.79 -12.56
N GLU A 42 1.44 7.81 -11.88
CA GLU A 42 2.87 7.87 -11.56
C GLU A 42 3.18 7.00 -10.34
N PHE A 43 4.28 6.26 -10.37
CA PHE A 43 4.68 5.42 -9.24
C PHE A 43 5.23 6.28 -8.08
N ILE A 44 4.62 6.18 -6.90
CA ILE A 44 5.11 6.84 -5.68
C ILE A 44 5.97 5.87 -4.86
N GLY A 45 5.48 4.66 -4.62
CA GLY A 45 6.17 3.72 -3.75
C GLY A 45 5.53 2.34 -3.69
N GLN A 46 6.26 1.38 -3.15
CA GLN A 46 5.78 0.02 -2.96
C GLN A 46 6.23 -0.60 -1.63
N TYR A 47 5.52 -1.63 -1.21
CA TYR A 47 5.99 -2.53 -0.16
C TYR A 47 5.48 -3.93 -0.43
N THR A 48 6.34 -4.92 -0.26
CA THR A 48 5.99 -6.32 -0.51
C THR A 48 6.33 -7.18 0.70
N ILE A 49 5.39 -7.99 1.15
CA ILE A 49 5.53 -8.85 2.33
C ILE A 49 4.92 -10.24 2.08
N PRO A 50 5.59 -11.34 2.48
CA PRO A 50 4.99 -12.66 2.49
C PRO A 50 3.71 -12.66 3.35
N LEU A 51 2.68 -13.35 2.89
CA LEU A 51 1.38 -13.36 3.58
C LEU A 51 1.51 -13.89 5.02
N GLU A 52 2.38 -14.86 5.25
CA GLU A 52 2.68 -15.43 6.56
C GLU A 52 3.31 -14.42 7.55
N CYS A 53 3.90 -13.34 7.07
CA CYS A 53 4.51 -12.30 7.90
C CYS A 53 3.53 -11.17 8.26
N LEU A 54 2.33 -11.14 7.68
CA LEU A 54 1.30 -10.15 8.00
C LEU A 54 0.71 -10.44 9.39
N GLN A 55 0.84 -9.46 10.29
CA GLN A 55 0.33 -9.58 11.64
C GLN A 55 -1.01 -8.84 11.79
N PRO A 56 -1.99 -9.42 12.51
CA PRO A 56 -3.30 -8.81 12.71
C PRO A 56 -3.21 -7.46 13.42
N GLY A 57 -4.24 -6.63 13.25
CA GLY A 57 -4.39 -5.32 13.88
C GLY A 57 -3.84 -4.15 13.04
N TYR A 58 -3.69 -2.99 13.68
CA TYR A 58 -3.16 -1.79 13.03
C TYR A 58 -1.65 -1.88 12.84
N ARG A 59 -1.20 -1.69 11.59
CA ARG A 59 0.21 -1.74 11.20
C ARG A 59 0.60 -0.50 10.41
N HIS A 60 1.84 -0.05 10.59
CA HIS A 60 2.46 0.94 9.70
C HIS A 60 3.33 0.17 8.71
N VAL A 61 3.18 0.49 7.43
CA VAL A 61 3.96 -0.11 6.37
C VAL A 61 4.82 0.97 5.72
N PRO A 62 6.16 0.85 5.77
CA PRO A 62 7.06 1.79 5.10
C PRO A 62 6.95 1.63 3.59
N LEU A 63 7.03 2.74 2.86
CA LEU A 63 7.12 2.70 1.40
C LEU A 63 8.57 2.64 0.97
N GLN A 64 8.80 1.93 -0.12
CA GLN A 64 10.09 1.80 -0.78
C GLN A 64 9.99 2.33 -2.21
N SER A 65 11.10 2.85 -2.72
CA SER A 65 11.24 3.27 -4.10
C SER A 65 11.12 2.08 -5.06
N LEU A 66 11.12 2.36 -6.36
CA LEU A 66 11.10 1.32 -7.39
C LEU A 66 12.33 0.40 -7.31
N THR A 67 13.47 0.92 -6.84
CA THR A 67 14.71 0.16 -6.65
C THR A 67 14.74 -0.60 -5.31
N GLY A 68 13.73 -0.43 -4.46
CA GLY A 68 13.64 -1.08 -3.15
C GLY A 68 14.32 -0.31 -2.02
N GLU A 69 14.73 0.93 -2.25
CA GLU A 69 15.29 1.79 -1.21
C GLU A 69 14.17 2.36 -0.33
N ASP A 70 14.36 2.37 0.99
CA ASP A 70 13.36 2.92 1.91
C ASP A 70 13.16 4.41 1.64
N LEU A 71 11.90 4.83 1.51
CA LEU A 71 11.52 6.23 1.37
C LEU A 71 11.35 6.83 2.78
N PRO A 72 12.22 7.75 3.23
CA PRO A 72 12.12 8.31 4.57
C PRO A 72 10.78 9.01 4.76
N HIS A 73 10.15 8.78 5.92
CA HIS A 73 8.86 9.37 6.31
C HIS A 73 7.64 8.95 5.48
N ALA A 74 7.81 8.16 4.41
CA ALA A 74 6.71 7.65 3.61
C ALA A 74 6.20 6.30 4.18
N LYS A 75 4.96 6.29 4.65
CA LYS A 75 4.31 5.10 5.20
C LYS A 75 2.80 5.20 5.09
N PHE A 76 2.14 4.06 4.96
CA PHE A 76 0.69 3.98 5.09
C PHE A 76 0.30 3.14 6.31
N ARG A 77 -0.93 3.38 6.81
CA ARG A 77 -1.51 2.66 7.93
C ARG A 77 -2.59 1.74 7.39
N LEU A 78 -2.51 0.47 7.74
CA LEU A 78 -3.51 -0.53 7.37
C LEU A 78 -3.98 -1.29 8.62
N TYR A 79 -5.16 -1.89 8.51
CA TYR A 79 -5.70 -2.80 9.51
C TYR A 79 -5.83 -4.19 8.88
N VAL A 80 -5.15 -5.17 9.46
CA VAL A 80 -5.28 -6.58 9.05
C VAL A 80 -6.34 -7.24 9.94
N ARG A 81 -7.38 -7.81 9.30
CA ARG A 81 -8.40 -8.64 9.96
C ARG A 81 -7.97 -10.09 10.04
#